data_AF-A0A496T443-F1
#
_entry.id   AF-A0A496T443-F1
#
_cell.length_a   1.000
_cell.length_b   1.000
_cell.length_c   1.000
_cell.angle_alpha   90.00
_cell.angle_beta   90.00
_cell.angle_gamma   90.00
#
_symmetry.space_group_name_H-M   'P 1'
#
loop_
_entity.id
_entity.type
_entity.pdbx_description
1 polymer ?
#
loop_
_entity_poly.entity_id
_entity_poly.type
_entity_poly.pdbx_seq_one_letter_code
_entity_poly.pdbx_strand_id
1 'polypeptide(L)'
;FLMATQKEIEQEEQKLRRLRFLVDFTTHLLYQEDMSMLEMLELVEATKQRILELFPDKEETYNLIYKPRFERIIRERLGSN
;
A
#
# COMPACT_ATOMS: atom_id res chain seq x y z
N PHE A 1 10.08 -31.25 -5.99
CA PHE A 1 9.39 -29.95 -6.09
C PHE A 1 7.98 -30.15 -5.60
N LEU A 2 7.65 -29.72 -4.38
CA LEU A 2 6.26 -29.64 -3.94
C LEU A 2 5.62 -28.49 -4.71
N MET A 3 4.75 -28.79 -5.67
CA MET A 3 3.87 -27.78 -6.27
C MET A 3 2.90 -27.32 -5.19
N ALA A 4 2.73 -26.00 -5.07
CA ALA A 4 1.70 -25.43 -4.22
C ALA A 4 0.33 -25.99 -4.59
N THR A 5 -0.48 -26.26 -3.59
CA THR A 5 -1.86 -26.72 -3.77
C THR A 5 -2.70 -25.62 -4.44
N GLN A 6 -3.75 -26.02 -5.15
CA GLN A 6 -4.70 -25.08 -5.76
C GLN A 6 -5.24 -24.05 -4.75
N LYS A 7 -5.44 -24.48 -3.50
CA LYS A 7 -5.89 -23.62 -2.39
C LYS A 7 -4.84 -22.57 -2.00
N GLU A 8 -3.55 -22.94 -1.96
CA GLU A 8 -2.47 -22.00 -1.66
C GLU A 8 -2.34 -20.95 -2.76
N ILE A 9 -2.45 -21.35 -4.03
CA ILE A 9 -2.46 -20.44 -5.19
C ILE A 9 -3.62 -19.45 -5.09
N GLU A 10 -4.84 -19.93 -4.80
CA GLU A 10 -6.02 -19.06 -4.66
C GLU A 10 -5.89 -18.07 -3.50
N GLN A 11 -5.29 -18.48 -2.39
CA GLN A 11 -5.04 -17.61 -1.24
C GLN A 11 -4.01 -16.53 -1.58
N GLU A 12 -2.93 -16.88 -2.28
CA GLU A 12 -1.92 -15.92 -2.73
C GLU A 12 -2.53 -14.90 -3.71
N GLU A 13 -3.29 -15.37 -4.70
CA GLU A 13 -4.03 -14.54 -5.64
C GLU A 13 -5.01 -13.59 -4.93
N GLN A 14 -5.70 -14.06 -3.87
CA GLN A 14 -6.58 -13.22 -3.08
C GLN A 14 -5.81 -12.13 -2.31
N LYS A 15 -4.64 -12.45 -1.75
CA LYS A 15 -3.78 -11.46 -1.08
C LYS A 15 -3.28 -10.41 -2.07
N LEU A 16 -2.87 -10.81 -3.28
CA LEU A 16 -2.43 -9.89 -4.33
C LEU A 16 -3.54 -8.93 -4.77
N ARG A 17 -4.77 -9.44 -4.95
CA ARG A 17 -5.93 -8.57 -5.24
C ARG A 17 -6.19 -7.56 -4.13
N ARG A 18 -6.10 -7.98 -2.86
CA ARG A 18 -6.25 -7.07 -1.70
C ARG A 18 -5.16 -6.02 -1.64
N LEU A 19 -3.90 -6.40 -1.91
CA LEU A 19 -2.79 -5.47 -1.96
C LEU A 19 -3.00 -4.38 -3.03
N ARG A 20 -3.37 -4.80 -4.24
CA ARG A 20 -3.65 -3.87 -5.34
C ARG A 20 -4.75 -2.88 -4.97
N PHE A 21 -5.85 -3.40 -4.43
CA PHE A 21 -6.95 -2.56 -3.95
C PHE A 21 -6.50 -1.55 -2.87
N LEU A 22 -5.77 -1.99 -1.85
CA LEU A 22 -5.27 -1.10 -0.78
C LEU A 22 -4.40 0.02 -1.35
N VAL A 23 -3.44 -0.32 -2.20
CA VAL A 23 -2.50 0.66 -2.77
C VAL A 23 -3.23 1.67 -3.67
N ASP A 24 -4.16 1.20 -4.51
CA ASP A 24 -4.92 2.06 -5.41
C ASP A 24 -5.88 2.97 -4.62
N PHE A 25 -6.54 2.42 -3.60
CA PHE A 25 -7.43 3.17 -2.72
C PHE A 25 -6.67 4.24 -1.92
N THR A 26 -5.54 3.88 -1.29
CA THR A 26 -4.68 4.85 -0.59
C THR A 26 -4.17 5.93 -1.52
N THR A 27 -3.77 5.58 -2.74
CA THR A 27 -3.36 6.57 -3.76
C THR A 27 -4.50 7.54 -4.06
N HIS A 28 -5.72 7.04 -4.27
CA HIS A 28 -6.89 7.88 -4.54
C HIS A 28 -7.20 8.85 -3.39
N LEU A 29 -7.15 8.36 -2.14
CA LEU A 29 -7.38 9.19 -0.95
C LEU A 29 -6.30 10.28 -0.78
N LEU A 30 -5.03 9.97 -1.03
CA LEU A 30 -3.94 10.95 -0.94
C LEU A 30 -4.08 12.11 -1.94
N TYR A 31 -4.81 11.91 -3.04
CA TYR A 31 -5.12 12.96 -4.03
C TYR A 31 -6.33 13.83 -3.65
N GLN A 32 -7.07 13.51 -2.58
CA GLN A 32 -8.20 14.35 -2.14
C GLN A 32 -7.71 15.66 -1.51
N GLU A 33 -8.35 16.78 -1.82
CA GLU A 33 -7.90 18.14 -1.47
C GLU A 33 -8.09 18.51 0.01
N ASP A 34 -8.96 17.80 0.74
CA ASP A 34 -9.43 18.08 2.10
C ASP A 34 -8.69 17.32 3.21
N MET A 35 -7.42 16.96 2.99
CA MET A 35 -6.63 16.14 3.90
C MET A 35 -5.36 16.87 4.35
N SER A 36 -5.16 16.98 5.66
CA SER A 36 -3.98 17.58 6.27
C SER A 36 -2.73 16.71 6.09
N MET A 37 -1.56 17.29 6.31
CA MET A 37 -0.30 16.54 6.27
C MET A 37 -0.27 15.39 7.29
N LEU A 38 -0.81 15.62 8.49
CA LEU A 38 -0.86 14.58 9.52
C LEU A 38 -1.73 13.40 9.06
N GLU A 39 -2.93 13.68 8.54
CA GLU A 39 -3.85 12.64 8.04
C GLU A 39 -3.26 11.85 6.87
N MET A 40 -2.53 12.51 5.96
CA MET A 40 -1.82 11.81 4.88
C MET A 40 -0.76 10.84 5.42
N LEU A 41 0.03 11.25 6.41
CA LEU A 41 1.04 10.39 7.02
C LEU A 41 0.42 9.22 7.78
N GLU A 42 -0.65 9.49 8.54
CA GLU A 42 -1.41 8.45 9.26
C GLU A 42 -2.02 7.44 8.29
N LEU A 43 -2.57 7.89 7.16
CA LEU A 43 -3.10 7.02 6.11
C LEU A 43 -2.02 6.12 5.50
N VAL A 44 -0.83 6.67 5.23
CA VAL A 44 0.31 5.89 4.70
C VAL A 44 0.77 4.84 5.71
N GLU A 45 0.87 5.20 6.98
CA GLU A 45 1.26 4.28 8.04
C GLU A 45 0.21 3.17 8.25
N ALA A 46 -1.08 3.52 8.31
CA ALA A 46 -2.16 2.54 8.39
C ALA A 46 -2.15 1.58 7.19
N THR A 47 -1.88 2.10 5.98
CA THR A 47 -1.74 1.28 4.77
C THR A 47 -0.55 0.33 4.87
N LYS A 48 0.60 0.81 5.37
CA LYS A 48 1.79 -0.01 5.62
C LYS A 48 1.46 -1.19 6.53
N GLN A 49 0.87 -0.91 7.70
CA GLN A 49 0.52 -1.95 8.67
C GLN A 49 -0.40 -3.01 8.04
N ARG A 50 -1.42 -2.57 7.30
CA ARG A 50 -2.35 -3.51 6.63
C ARG A 50 -1.68 -4.38 5.58
N ILE A 51 -0.71 -3.84 4.84
CA ILE A 51 0.06 -4.59 3.84
C ILE A 51 0.97 -5.62 4.54
N LEU A 52 1.63 -5.25 5.63
CA LEU A 52 2.50 -6.16 6.39
C LEU A 52 1.71 -7.26 7.10
N GLU A 53 0.46 -7.02 7.51
CA GLU A 53 -0.42 -8.11 7.97
C GLU A 53 -0.71 -9.15 6.86
N LEU A 54 -0.84 -8.71 5.61
CA LEU A 54 -1.07 -9.61 4.46
C LEU A 54 0.22 -10.33 4.03
N PHE A 55 1.35 -9.63 4.14
CA PHE A 55 2.68 -10.07 3.71
C PHE A 55 3.76 -9.69 4.76
N PRO A 56 3.87 -10.45 5.86
CA PRO A 56 4.75 -10.11 6.99
C PRO A 56 6.23 -9.97 6.59
N ASP A 57 6.71 -10.80 5.67
CA ASP A 57 8.11 -10.85 5.26
C ASP A 57 8.44 -9.91 4.08
N LYS A 58 7.55 -8.94 3.78
CA LYS A 58 7.68 -8.08 2.59
C LYS A 58 7.87 -6.59 2.92
N GLU A 59 8.35 -6.27 4.11
CA GLU A 59 8.62 -4.86 4.48
C GLU A 59 9.63 -4.19 3.57
N GLU A 60 10.72 -4.87 3.21
CA GLU A 60 11.70 -4.33 2.27
C GLU A 60 11.08 -4.04 0.90
N THR A 61 10.24 -4.96 0.40
CA THR A 61 9.51 -4.76 -0.87
C THR A 61 8.55 -3.57 -0.78
N TYR A 62 7.84 -3.40 0.34
CA TYR A 62 7.00 -2.22 0.57
C TYR A 62 7.83 -0.93 0.51
N ASN A 63 8.97 -0.90 1.21
CA ASN A 63 9.83 0.27 1.27
C ASN A 63 10.44 0.64 -0.09
N LEU A 64 10.71 -0.34 -0.95
CA LEU A 64 11.27 -0.11 -2.28
C LEU A 64 10.23 0.34 -3.32
N ILE A 65 8.97 -0.10 -3.19
CA ILE A 65 7.95 0.09 -4.25
C ILE A 65 6.90 1.11 -3.84
N TYR A 66 6.27 0.93 -2.68
CA TYR A 66 5.06 1.67 -2.32
C TYR A 66 5.37 2.94 -1.54
N LYS A 67 6.31 2.87 -0.59
CA LYS A 67 6.76 4.05 0.17
C LYS A 67 7.18 5.23 -0.75
N PRO A 68 8.11 5.08 -1.71
CA PRO A 68 8.51 6.18 -2.58
C PRO A 68 7.35 6.72 -3.44
N ARG A 69 6.40 5.86 -3.82
CA ARG A 69 5.19 6.27 -4.55
C ARG A 69 4.30 7.17 -3.70
N PHE A 70 4.00 6.79 -2.47
CA PHE A 70 3.18 7.59 -1.56
C PHE A 70 3.87 8.91 -1.19
N GLU A 71 5.16 8.87 -0.89
CA GLU A 71 5.92 10.09 -0.61
C GLU A 71 5.93 11.06 -1.80
N ARG A 72 6.00 10.56 -3.04
CA ARG A 72 5.90 11.41 -4.23
C ARG A 72 4.55 12.11 -4.29
N ILE A 73 3.45 11.40 -4.07
CA ILE A 73 2.09 11.99 -4.08
C ILE A 73 1.97 13.07 -3.00
N ILE A 74 2.45 12.78 -1.79
CA ILE A 74 2.44 13.76 -0.68
C ILE A 74 3.27 14.99 -1.05
N ARG A 75 4.49 14.82 -1.58
CA ARG A 75 5.34 15.94 -2.00
C ARG A 75 4.69 16.78 -3.11
N GLU A 76 4.07 16.14 -4.10
CA GLU A 76 3.34 16.82 -5.17
C GLU A 76 2.17 17.64 -4.61
N ARG A 77 1.41 17.09 -3.65
CA ARG A 77 0.27 17.75 -3.01
C ARG A 77 0.69 18.92 -2.11
N LEU A 78 1.81 18.79 -1.39
CA LEU A 78 2.33 19.88 -0.55
C LEU A 78 3.04 20.98 -1.35
N GLY A 79 3.68 20.63 -2.48
CA GLY A 79 4.36 21.59 -3.35
C GLY A 79 3.43 22.29 -4.36
N SER A 80 2.19 21.81 -4.50
CA SER A 80 1.15 22.44 -5.34
C SER A 80 0.22 23.37 -4.54
N ASN A 81 0.49 23.58 -3.25
CA ASN A 81 -0.18 24.56 -2.38
C ASN A 81 0.65 25.84 -2.24
#